data_AF-A0A523YN06-F1
#
_entry.id   AF-A0A523YN06-F1
#
_cell.length_a   1.000
_cell.length_b   1.000
_cell.length_c   1.000
_cell.angle_alpha   90.00
_cell.angle_beta   90.00
_cell.angle_gamma   90.00
#
_symmetry.space_group_name_H-M   'P 1'
#
loop_
_entity.id
_entity.type
_entity.pdbx_description
1 polymer ?
#
loop_
_entity_poly.entity_id
_entity_poly.type
_entity_poly.pdbx_seq_one_letter_code
_entity_poly.pdbx_strand_id
1 'polypeptide(L)'
;MTNVKRRLSEWLNLEQKNLNEISLEDIEFMEVEEQKVNQEVAQLLSFSNRGSRCGSKDVAQADSIPCKSFWVEDTRDLVLYVWNGDQSKTIIVPQNGWTIRDDITVH
;
A
#
# COMPACT_ATOMS: atom_id res chain seq x y z
N MET A 1 -13.64 5.96 12.38
CA MET A 1 -12.52 5.52 11.52
C MET A 1 -12.20 6.63 10.56
N THR A 2 -11.04 7.25 10.76
CA THR A 2 -10.57 8.45 10.08
C THR A 2 -10.43 8.19 8.58
N ASN A 3 -10.97 9.10 7.79
CA ASN A 3 -11.30 8.97 6.38
C ASN A 3 -10.02 8.93 5.50
N VAL A 4 -9.32 7.78 5.45
CA VAL A 4 -8.07 7.58 4.68
C VAL A 4 -8.25 8.02 3.23
N LYS A 5 -9.41 7.69 2.64
CA LYS A 5 -9.80 8.11 1.29
C LYS A 5 -9.84 9.64 1.14
N ARG A 6 -10.42 10.37 2.09
CA ARG A 6 -10.38 11.85 2.13
C ARG A 6 -8.96 12.40 2.27
N ARG A 7 -8.14 11.79 3.13
CA ARG A 7 -6.75 12.23 3.33
C ARG A 7 -5.93 12.05 2.05
N LEU A 8 -6.09 10.91 1.39
CA LEU A 8 -5.43 10.63 0.11
C LEU A 8 -5.93 11.56 -1.00
N SER A 9 -7.23 11.84 -1.07
CA SER A 9 -7.76 12.78 -2.06
C SER A 9 -7.20 14.19 -1.88
N GLU A 10 -7.08 14.66 -0.64
CA GLU A 10 -6.46 15.96 -0.33
C GLU A 10 -4.96 15.98 -0.67
N TRP A 11 -4.22 14.92 -0.35
CA TRP A 11 -2.79 14.82 -0.61
C TRP A 11 -2.43 14.67 -2.09
N LEU A 12 -3.24 13.92 -2.83
CA LEU A 12 -3.04 13.70 -4.26
C LEU A 12 -3.71 14.79 -5.10
N ASN A 13 -4.42 15.73 -4.49
CA ASN A 13 -5.20 16.77 -5.15
C ASN A 13 -6.20 16.20 -6.18
N LEU A 14 -6.93 15.16 -5.75
CA LEU A 14 -7.92 14.42 -6.55
C LEU A 14 -9.31 14.55 -5.93
N GLU A 15 -10.36 14.38 -6.74
CA GLU A 15 -11.70 14.17 -6.21
C GLU A 15 -11.81 12.79 -5.57
N GLN A 16 -12.45 12.68 -4.40
CA GLN A 16 -12.62 11.39 -3.71
C GLN A 16 -13.31 10.32 -4.55
N LYS A 17 -14.18 10.72 -5.48
CA LYS A 17 -14.90 9.80 -6.37
C LYS A 17 -13.95 9.08 -7.34
N ASN A 18 -12.81 9.68 -7.66
CA ASN A 18 -11.81 9.12 -8.58
C ASN A 18 -10.85 8.13 -7.87
N LEU A 19 -10.96 7.94 -6.55
CA LEU A 19 -10.19 6.98 -5.77
C LEU A 19 -11.05 5.74 -5.48
N ASN A 20 -10.80 4.65 -6.18
CA ASN A 20 -11.58 3.42 -6.08
C ASN A 20 -10.86 2.40 -5.19
N GLU A 21 -11.51 1.92 -4.13
CA GLU A 21 -10.92 0.91 -3.24
C GLU A 21 -10.86 -0.43 -3.98
N ILE A 22 -9.75 -1.15 -3.83
CA ILE A 22 -9.50 -2.45 -4.46
C ILE A 22 -8.79 -3.35 -3.45
N SER A 23 -9.07 -4.65 -3.43
CA SER A 23 -8.34 -5.57 -2.55
C SER A 23 -6.94 -5.81 -3.08
N LEU A 24 -5.95 -5.88 -2.20
CA LEU A 24 -4.58 -6.25 -2.60
C LEU A 24 -4.52 -7.68 -3.15
N GLU A 25 -5.44 -8.54 -2.72
CA GLU A 25 -5.58 -9.93 -3.20
C GLU A 25 -6.01 -10.01 -4.67
N ASP A 26 -6.64 -8.94 -5.17
CA ASP A 26 -7.16 -8.80 -6.54
C ASP A 26 -6.12 -8.22 -7.50
N ILE A 27 -4.94 -7.84 -6.98
CA ILE A 27 -3.88 -7.15 -7.72
C ILE A 27 -2.72 -8.11 -7.96
N GLU A 28 -2.20 -8.09 -9.18
CA GLU A 28 -0.91 -8.68 -9.53
C GLU A 28 0.10 -7.56 -9.80
N PHE A 29 1.25 -7.61 -9.13
CA PHE A 29 2.32 -6.65 -9.34
C PHE A 29 3.29 -7.16 -10.42
N MET A 30 3.81 -6.24 -11.23
CA MET A 30 4.99 -6.53 -12.03
C MET A 30 6.19 -6.67 -11.10
N GLU A 31 7.07 -7.65 -11.35
CA GLU A 31 8.19 -8.02 -10.47
C GLU A 31 9.02 -6.82 -9.98
N VAL A 32 9.32 -5.88 -10.88
CA VAL A 32 10.10 -4.67 -10.55
C VAL A 32 9.38 -3.76 -9.57
N GLU A 33 8.06 -3.61 -9.72
CA GLU A 33 7.26 -2.77 -8.84
C GLU A 33 6.96 -3.47 -7.51
N GLU A 34 6.78 -4.79 -7.53
CA GLU A 34 6.65 -5.59 -6.31
C GLU A 34 7.90 -5.43 -5.43
N GLN A 35 9.10 -5.54 -6.01
CA GLN A 35 10.36 -5.35 -5.30
C GLN A 35 10.47 -3.94 -4.68
N LYS A 36 10.06 -2.90 -5.42
CA LYS A 36 10.04 -1.53 -4.91
C LYS A 36 9.06 -1.37 -3.75
N VAL A 37 7.83 -1.88 -3.89
CA VAL A 37 6.82 -1.84 -2.83
C VAL A 37 7.35 -2.54 -1.58
N ASN A 38 7.91 -3.74 -1.73
CA ASN A 38 8.51 -4.51 -0.65
C ASN A 38 9.67 -3.75 0.02
N GLN A 39 10.51 -3.08 -0.76
CA GLN A 39 11.59 -2.24 -0.23
C GLN A 39 11.05 -1.05 0.57
N GLU A 40 10.03 -0.37 0.08
CA GLU A 40 9.43 0.78 0.75
C GLU A 40 8.73 0.39 2.07
N VAL A 41 8.10 -0.79 2.10
CA VAL A 41 7.50 -1.39 3.30
C VAL A 41 8.59 -1.83 4.29
N ALA A 42 9.65 -2.49 3.83
CA ALA A 42 10.76 -2.90 4.68
C ALA A 42 11.45 -1.69 5.34
N GLN A 43 11.61 -0.59 4.60
CA GLN A 43 12.11 0.67 5.16
C GLN A 43 11.19 1.18 6.28
N LEU A 44 9.87 1.22 6.06
CA LEU A 44 8.90 1.67 7.06
C LEU A 44 9.01 0.84 8.35
N LEU A 45 9.13 -0.48 8.24
CA LEU A 45 9.33 -1.40 9.37
C LEU A 45 10.69 -1.21 10.06
N SER A 46 11.73 -0.88 9.30
CA SER A 46 13.06 -0.61 9.86
C SER A 46 13.10 0.66 10.72
N PHE A 47 12.27 1.66 10.40
CA PHE A 47 12.16 2.89 11.18
C PHE A 47 11.39 2.68 12.50
N SER A 48 10.36 1.82 12.53
CA SER A 48 9.69 1.45 13.79
C SER A 48 10.59 0.65 14.73
N ASN A 49 11.43 -0.24 14.18
CA ASN A 49 12.34 -1.07 14.99
C ASN A 49 13.49 -0.29 15.65
N ARG A 50 13.77 0.95 15.24
CA ARG A 50 14.77 1.80 15.93
C ARG A 50 14.31 2.28 17.32
N GLY A 51 13.01 2.22 17.63
CA GLY A 51 12.46 2.55 18.94
C GLY A 51 12.44 1.39 19.95
N SER A 52 12.53 0.14 19.49
CA SER A 52 12.41 -1.04 20.35
C SER A 52 13.77 -1.70 20.60
N ARG A 53 14.60 -1.08 21.45
CA ARG A 53 15.66 -1.80 22.17
C ARG A 53 15.10 -2.30 23.50
N CYS A 54 14.34 -3.40 23.49
CA CYS A 54 14.44 -4.40 24.55
C CYS A 54 13.71 -5.70 24.17
N GLY A 55 14.47 -6.76 23.94
CA GLY A 55 14.11 -8.13 24.33
C GLY A 55 12.98 -8.83 23.59
N SER A 56 13.31 -9.52 22.49
CA SER A 56 13.13 -10.97 22.34
C SER A 56 13.52 -11.37 20.92
N LYS A 57 14.49 -12.28 20.82
CA LYS A 57 14.77 -13.01 19.58
C LYS A 57 13.60 -13.96 19.36
N ASP A 58 12.67 -13.59 18.50
CA ASP A 58 11.86 -14.54 17.77
C ASP A 58 11.96 -14.20 16.28
N VAL A 59 12.52 -15.14 15.54
CA VAL A 59 12.61 -15.11 14.09
C VAL A 59 11.28 -15.65 13.55
N ALA A 60 10.76 -15.00 12.50
CA ALA A 60 9.67 -15.44 11.63
C ALA A 60 8.23 -15.25 12.12
N GLN A 61 7.77 -14.00 12.09
CA GLN A 61 6.48 -13.70 11.50
C GLN A 61 6.75 -12.66 10.43
N ALA A 62 6.38 -12.90 9.17
CA ALA A 62 6.35 -11.82 8.20
C ALA A 62 5.33 -10.82 8.76
N ASP A 63 5.81 -9.75 9.39
CA ASP A 63 4.97 -8.74 10.01
C ASP A 63 4.04 -8.17 8.93
N SER A 64 2.82 -8.70 8.87
CA SER A 64 1.80 -8.23 7.94
C SER A 64 1.45 -6.82 8.36
N ILE A 65 1.92 -5.84 7.60
CA ILE A 65 1.61 -4.44 7.87
C ILE A 65 0.18 -4.14 7.38
N PRO A 66 -0.63 -3.43 8.17
CA PRO A 66 -1.90 -2.91 7.69
C PRO A 66 -1.72 -2.07 6.41
N CYS A 67 -2.53 -2.39 5.40
CA CYS A 67 -2.51 -1.74 4.10
C CYS A 67 -3.94 -1.45 3.62
N LYS A 68 -4.11 -0.34 2.91
CA LYS A 68 -5.30 -0.05 2.08
C LYS A 68 -4.85 0.27 0.67
N SER A 69 -5.51 -0.32 -0.31
CA SER A 69 -5.23 -0.16 -1.73
C SER A 69 -6.37 0.58 -2.43
N PHE A 70 -5.99 1.52 -3.28
CA PHE A 70 -6.91 2.29 -4.12
C PHE A 70 -6.34 2.41 -5.52
N TRP A 71 -7.17 2.46 -6.56
CA TRP A 71 -6.73 2.86 -7.89
C TRP A 71 -7.39 4.18 -8.31
N VAL A 72 -6.64 4.99 -9.06
CA VAL A 72 -7.09 6.30 -9.57
C VAL A 72 -7.79 6.10 -10.90
N GLU A 73 -9.00 6.64 -11.06
CA GLU A 73 -9.83 6.40 -12.26
C GLU A 73 -9.17 6.87 -13.56
N ASP A 74 -8.61 8.08 -13.51
CA ASP A 74 -8.08 8.78 -14.68
C ASP A 74 -6.70 8.25 -15.10
N THR A 75 -5.80 8.03 -14.14
CA THR A 75 -4.41 7.63 -14.42
C THR A 75 -4.21 6.12 -14.35
N ARG A 76 -5.16 5.39 -13.75
CA ARG A 76 -5.02 3.95 -13.44
C ARG A 76 -3.80 3.63 -12.57
N ASP A 77 -3.28 4.63 -11.85
CA ASP A 77 -2.24 4.39 -10.86
C ASP A 77 -2.82 3.70 -9.63
N LEU A 78 -2.06 2.80 -9.04
CA LEU A 78 -2.39 2.15 -7.79
C LEU A 78 -1.72 2.93 -6.64
N VAL A 79 -2.50 3.16 -5.60
CA VAL A 79 -2.14 3.89 -4.39
C VAL A 79 -2.24 2.93 -3.22
N LEU A 80 -1.10 2.61 -2.61
CA LEU A 80 -1.02 1.80 -1.41
C LEU A 80 -0.77 2.71 -0.21
N TYR A 81 -1.67 2.66 0.76
CA TYR A 81 -1.53 3.34 2.04
C TYR A 81 -1.18 2.31 3.12
N VAL A 82 0.07 2.34 3.58
CA VAL A 82 0.59 1.42 4.61
C VAL A 82 0.89 2.16 5.90
N TRP A 83 0.67 1.52 7.06
CA TRP A 83 0.97 2.14 8.36
C TRP A 83 1.38 1.13 9.43
N ASN A 84 2.27 1.53 10.35
CA ASN A 84 2.79 0.70 11.43
C ASN A 84 2.56 1.33 12.82
N GLY A 85 1.36 1.89 13.04
CA GLY A 85 0.97 2.55 14.29
C GLY A 85 1.52 3.99 14.38
N ASP A 86 2.84 4.14 14.38
CA ASP A 86 3.50 5.43 14.56
C ASP A 86 3.75 6.18 13.25
N GLN A 87 3.88 5.44 12.14
CA GLN A 87 4.16 6.02 10.82
C GLN A 87 3.17 5.50 9.79
N SER A 88 2.96 6.31 8.75
CA SER A 88 2.22 5.92 7.57
C SER A 88 2.93 6.38 6.32
N LYS A 89 2.85 5.60 5.26
CA LYS A 89 3.46 5.89 3.97
C LYS A 89 2.46 5.63 2.85
N THR A 90 2.48 6.51 1.86
CA THR A 90 1.73 6.32 0.62
C THR A 90 2.72 5.92 -0.46
N ILE A 91 2.47 4.80 -1.13
CA ILE A 91 3.27 4.30 -2.25
C ILE A 91 2.39 4.39 -3.50
N ILE A 92 2.92 4.97 -4.57
CA ILE A 92 2.21 5.09 -5.86
C ILE A 92 2.89 4.15 -6.84
N VAL A 93 2.13 3.21 -7.38
CA VAL A 93 2.56 2.26 -8.40
C VAL A 93 1.92 2.69 -9.73
N PRO A 94 2.72 3.03 -10.76
CA PRO A 94 2.19 3.45 -12.05
C PRO A 94 1.30 2.38 -12.68
N GLN A 95 0.35 2.76 -13.54
CA GLN A 95 -0.53 1.82 -14.27
C GLN A 95 0.20 0.60 -14.86
N ASN A 96 1.38 0.78 -15.44
CA ASN A 96 2.14 -0.31 -16.09
C ASN A 96 2.82 -1.26 -15.09
N GLY A 97 2.67 -1.00 -13.79
CA GLY A 97 3.30 -1.69 -12.69
C GLY A 97 2.42 -2.71 -11.99
N TRP A 98 1.14 -2.76 -12.33
CA TRP A 98 0.17 -3.64 -11.70
C TRP A 98 -0.96 -3.99 -12.67
N THR A 99 -1.64 -5.10 -12.42
CA THR A 99 -2.83 -5.53 -13.15
C THR A 99 -3.87 -6.03 -12.15
N ILE A 100 -5.13 -6.13 -12.59
CA ILE A 100 -6.13 -6.91 -11.86
C ILE A 100 -5.90 -8.37 -12.28
N ARG A 101 -5.89 -9.29 -11.32
CA ARG A 101 -5.69 -10.71 -11.63
C ARG A 101 -6.77 -11.22 -12.59
N ASP A 102 -6.33 -12.00 -13.58
CA ASP A 102 -7.17 -12.53 -14.65
C ASP A 102 -8.24 -13.53 -14.17
N ASP A 103 -8.17 -14.03 -12.93
CA ASP A 103 -9.18 -14.90 -12.34
C ASP A 103 -10.39 -14.15 -11.77
N ILE A 104 -10.42 -12.83 -11.87
CA ILE A 104 -11.49 -11.96 -11.38
C ILE A 104 -12.20 -11.31 -12.58
N THR A 105 -13.38 -11.82 -12.91
CA THR A 105 -14.26 -11.18 -13.90
C THR A 105 -14.94 -9.99 -13.24
N VAL A 106 -14.50 -8.76 -13.54
CA VAL A 106 -15.22 -7.54 -13.15
C VAL A 106 -16.47 -7.44 -14.03
N HIS A 107 -17.66 -7.60 -13.45
CA HIS A 107 -18.96 -7.42 -14.10
C HIS A 107 -19.49 -6.00 -13.93
#